data_AF-A0A7X6U5Y8-F1
#
_entry.id   AF-A0A7X6U5Y8-F1
#
_cell.length_a   1.000
_cell.length_b   1.000
_cell.length_c   1.000
_cell.angle_alpha   90.00
_cell.angle_beta   90.00
_cell.angle_gamma   90.00
#
_symmetry.space_group_name_H-M   'P 1'
#
loop_
_entity.id
_entity.type
_entity.pdbx_description
1 polymer ?
#
loop_
_entity_poly.entity_id
_entity_poly.type
_entity_poly.pdbx_seq_one_letter_code
_entity_poly.pdbx_strand_id
1 'polypeptide(L)'
;MKSAHDIIIRPVITEKSTSDAAIGKYTFVVASTATKPEIRQACEKLFQVKVLQVNTVNYDGKSKRQGVHQGMTSSWKKAVVTISTDPQPETYQTAGGKAVQASRKYKTAIEEFGFGQ
;
A
#
# COMPACT_ATOMS: atom_id res chain seq x y z
N MET A 1 5.00 7.02 17.92
CA MET A 1 4.56 6.06 16.88
C MET A 1 4.05 6.87 15.69
N LYS A 2 4.44 6.52 14.45
CA LYS A 2 3.83 7.11 13.25
C LYS A 2 2.44 6.52 13.05
N SER A 3 1.45 7.35 12.70
CA SER A 3 0.13 6.85 12.34
C SER A 3 0.17 6.15 10.98
N ALA A 4 -0.75 5.21 10.74
CA ALA A 4 -0.89 4.57 9.43
C ALA A 4 -1.18 5.59 8.32
N HIS A 5 -1.93 6.66 8.65
CA HIS A 5 -2.22 7.78 7.75
C HIS A 5 -0.99 8.63 7.40
N ASP A 6 0.03 8.67 8.27
CA ASP A 6 1.27 9.40 7.98
C ASP A 6 2.19 8.60 7.03
N ILE A 7 2.00 7.28 6.99
CA ILE A 7 2.81 6.37 6.18
C ILE A 7 2.29 6.31 4.74
N ILE A 8 0.98 6.13 4.55
CA ILE A 8 0.32 6.09 3.23
C ILE A 8 -0.20 7.49 2.91
N ILE A 9 0.46 8.19 1.98
CA ILE A 9 0.15 9.61 1.70
C ILE A 9 -0.98 9.73 0.67
N ARG A 10 -0.86 9.04 -0.48
CA ARG A 10 -1.86 9.08 -1.57
C ARG A 10 -1.70 7.92 -2.55
N PRO A 11 -2.75 7.53 -3.29
CA PRO A 11 -2.60 6.63 -4.42
C PRO A 11 -1.83 7.29 -5.57
N VAL A 12 -1.23 6.45 -6.42
CA VAL A 12 -0.72 6.86 -7.73
C VAL A 12 -1.71 6.35 -8.77
N ILE A 13 -2.29 7.27 -9.54
CA ILE A 13 -3.25 6.96 -10.61
C ILE A 13 -2.58 7.25 -11.95
N THR A 14 -2.25 6.18 -12.67
CA THR A 14 -1.70 6.14 -14.02
C THR A 14 -2.28 4.93 -14.75
N GLU A 15 -2.19 4.88 -16.09
CA GLU A 15 -2.62 3.71 -16.88
C GLU A 15 -2.02 2.40 -16.35
N LYS A 16 -0.73 2.45 -15.99
CA LYS A 16 -0.04 1.32 -15.38
C LYS A 16 -0.62 0.91 -14.03
N SER A 17 -0.89 1.86 -13.13
CA SER A 17 -1.43 1.50 -11.81
C SER A 17 -2.83 0.91 -11.92
N THR A 18 -3.63 1.37 -12.88
CA THR A 18 -4.97 0.82 -13.15
C THR A 18 -4.87 -0.61 -13.68
N SER A 19 -3.96 -0.87 -14.63
CA SER A 19 -3.69 -2.23 -15.12
C SER A 19 -3.18 -3.15 -14.00
N ASP A 20 -2.28 -2.65 -13.15
CA ASP A 20 -1.75 -3.41 -12.01
C ASP A 20 -2.84 -3.69 -10.95
N ALA A 21 -3.80 -2.78 -10.76
CA ALA A 21 -4.90 -2.95 -9.80
C ALA A 21 -5.82 -4.14 -10.16
N ALA A 22 -6.03 -4.40 -11.46
CA ALA A 22 -6.78 -5.57 -11.92
C ALA A 22 -6.15 -6.91 -11.50
N ILE A 23 -4.85 -6.91 -11.20
CA ILE A 23 -4.07 -8.08 -10.75
C ILE A 23 -3.78 -7.98 -9.23
N GLY A 24 -4.50 -7.12 -8.50
CA GLY A 24 -4.36 -6.97 -7.04
C GLY A 24 -3.09 -6.24 -6.60
N LYS A 25 -2.48 -5.44 -7.48
CA LYS A 25 -1.29 -4.62 -7.15
C LYS A 25 -1.66 -3.14 -7.11
N TYR A 26 -1.52 -2.53 -5.95
CA TYR A 26 -1.87 -1.14 -5.71
C TYR A 26 -0.62 -0.29 -5.49
N THR A 27 -0.59 0.90 -6.10
CA THR A 27 0.56 1.79 -6.03
C THR A 27 0.25 3.03 -5.20
N PHE A 28 1.10 3.31 -4.21
CA PHE A 28 0.98 4.44 -3.30
C PHE A 28 2.24 5.30 -3.28
N VAL A 29 2.06 6.58 -3.02
CA VAL A 29 3.10 7.44 -2.49
C VAL A 29 3.12 7.27 -0.98
N VAL A 30 4.29 6.99 -0.44
CA VAL A 30 4.50 6.75 0.98
C VAL A 30 5.55 7.69 1.54
N ALA A 31 5.58 7.82 2.87
CA ALA A 31 6.60 8.60 3.55
C ALA A 31 8.01 8.09 3.18
N SER A 32 8.92 9.00 2.83
CA SER A 32 10.30 8.69 2.45
C SER A 32 11.07 7.92 3.53
N THR A 33 10.69 8.10 4.79
CA THR A 33 11.29 7.42 5.95
C THR A 33 10.66 6.06 6.29
N ALA A 34 9.58 5.66 5.61
CA ALA A 34 8.86 4.42 5.93
C ALA A 34 9.60 3.17 5.42
N THR A 35 9.59 2.12 6.24
CA THR A 35 10.14 0.79 5.93
C THR A 35 9.06 -0.15 5.40
N LYS A 36 9.45 -1.25 4.72
CA LYS A 36 8.49 -2.20 4.14
C LYS A 36 7.54 -2.83 5.18
N PRO A 37 7.99 -3.24 6.38
CA PRO A 37 7.09 -3.77 7.41
C PRO A 37 6.07 -2.73 7.89
N GLU A 38 6.48 -1.47 8.06
CA GLU A 38 5.58 -0.38 8.46
C GLU A 38 4.51 -0.12 7.38
N ILE A 39 4.90 -0.09 6.11
CA ILE A 39 3.96 0.07 4.98
C ILE A 39 2.96 -1.10 4.95
N ARG A 40 3.42 -2.33 5.18
CA ARG A 40 2.54 -3.51 5.25
C ARG A 40 1.47 -3.33 6.33
N GLN A 41 1.89 -3.04 7.55
CA GLN A 41 0.99 -2.87 8.69
C GLN A 41 0.04 -1.70 8.49
N ALA A 42 0.51 -0.59 7.89
CA ALA A 42 -0.32 0.57 7.58
C ALA A 42 -1.42 0.23 6.56
N CYS A 43 -1.08 -0.48 5.47
CA CYS A 43 -2.05 -0.91 4.47
C CYS A 43 -3.08 -1.89 5.05
N GLU A 44 -2.63 -2.90 5.81
CA GLU A 44 -3.53 -3.88 6.43
C GLU A 44 -4.50 -3.20 7.41
N LYS A 45 -4.04 -2.19 8.15
CA LYS A 45 -4.87 -1.44 9.11
C LYS A 45 -5.87 -0.50 8.43
N LEU A 46 -5.45 0.23 7.39
CA LEU A 46 -6.32 1.23 6.73
C LEU A 46 -7.37 0.57 5.85
N PHE A 47 -6.97 -0.40 5.04
CA PHE A 47 -7.83 -0.97 4.01
C PHE A 47 -8.43 -2.31 4.39
N GLN A 48 -8.05 -2.88 5.55
CA GLN A 48 -8.54 -4.18 6.02
C GLN A 48 -8.31 -5.26 4.95
N VAL A 49 -7.15 -5.23 4.29
CA VAL A 49 -6.72 -6.20 3.27
C VAL A 49 -5.63 -7.10 3.84
N LYS A 50 -5.43 -8.28 3.25
CA LYS A 50 -4.25 -9.10 3.54
C LYS A 50 -3.15 -8.77 2.53
N VAL A 51 -2.02 -8.26 3.01
CA VAL A 51 -0.89 -7.93 2.13
C VAL A 51 0.00 -9.16 1.96
N LEU A 52 0.38 -9.47 0.72
CA LEU A 52 1.31 -10.55 0.37
C LEU A 52 2.75 -10.02 0.28
N GLN A 53 2.94 -8.93 -0.45
CA GLN A 53 4.26 -8.39 -0.74
C GLN A 53 4.25 -6.87 -0.85
N VAL A 54 5.37 -6.24 -0.47
CA VAL A 54 5.60 -4.80 -0.62
C VAL A 54 6.91 -4.56 -1.35
N ASN A 55 6.83 -3.85 -2.47
CA ASN A 55 7.96 -3.37 -3.25
C ASN A 55 8.05 -1.86 -3.13
N THR A 56 9.24 -1.33 -2.90
CA THR A 56 9.45 0.12 -2.70
C THR A 56 10.56 0.63 -3.62
N VAL A 57 10.37 1.84 -4.14
CA VAL A 57 11.36 2.55 -4.97
C VAL A 57 11.42 4.01 -4.52
N ASN A 58 12.62 4.56 -4.38
CA ASN A 58 12.81 5.98 -4.12
C ASN A 58 12.95 6.73 -5.44
N TYR A 59 12.22 7.82 -5.59
CA TYR A 59 12.29 8.71 -6.75
C TYR A 59 12.84 10.06 -6.33
N ASP A 60 13.90 10.48 -6.99
CA ASP A 60 14.45 11.81 -6.80
C ASP A 60 13.56 12.89 -7.43
N GLY A 61 13.69 14.10 -6.87
CA GLY A 61 13.07 15.29 -7.40
C GLY A 61 13.52 15.56 -8.84
N LYS A 62 12.59 15.96 -9.71
CA LYS A 62 12.95 16.44 -11.04
C LYS A 62 13.40 17.90 -10.95
N SER A 63 14.48 18.24 -11.66
CA SER A 63 14.87 19.65 -11.84
C SER A 63 13.78 20.38 -12.64
N LYS A 64 13.39 21.54 -12.14
CA LYS A 64 12.35 22.40 -12.71
C LYS A 64 12.81 23.85 -12.67
N ARG A 65 12.37 24.63 -13.66
CA ARG A 65 12.67 26.05 -13.77
C ARG A 65 11.38 26.85 -13.88
N GLN A 66 11.32 27.95 -13.13
CA GLN A 66 10.26 28.95 -13.19
C GLN A 66 10.93 30.31 -13.41
N GLY A 67 10.93 30.78 -14.66
CA GLY A 67 11.66 31.99 -15.06
C GLY A 67 13.16 31.87 -14.75
N VAL A 68 13.64 32.79 -13.90
CA VAL A 68 15.04 32.84 -13.45
C VAL A 68 15.37 31.81 -12.35
N HIS A 69 14.36 31.30 -11.63
CA HIS A 69 14.58 30.39 -10.51
C HIS A 69 14.66 28.94 -10.99
N GLN A 70 15.74 28.26 -10.63
CA GLN A 70 15.92 26.82 -10.81
C GLN A 70 15.81 26.14 -9.45
N GLY A 71 15.07 25.04 -9.41
CA GLY A 71 14.89 24.25 -8.20
C GLY A 71 14.53 22.80 -8.53
N MET A 72 14.29 22.00 -7.50
CA MET A 72 13.89 20.61 -7.65
C MET A 72 12.52 20.36 -7.03
N THR A 73 11.73 19.49 -7.64
CA THR A 73 10.52 18.96 -6.99
C THR A 73 10.91 18.10 -5.78
N SER A 74 10.00 17.92 -4.82
CA SER A 74 10.23 17.00 -3.69
C SER A 74 10.50 15.56 -4.17
N SER A 75 11.49 14.91 -3.56
CA SER A 75 11.65 13.46 -3.69
C SER A 75 10.48 12.73 -3.01
N TRP A 76 10.21 11.52 -3.46
CA TRP A 76 9.11 10.72 -2.92
C TRP A 76 9.44 9.23 -3.01
N LYS A 77 8.82 8.45 -2.14
CA LYS A 77 8.93 6.98 -2.16
C LYS A 77 7.64 6.41 -2.74
N LYS A 78 7.78 5.51 -3.71
CA LYS A 78 6.69 4.74 -4.29
C LYS A 78 6.65 3.38 -3.63
N ALA A 79 5.48 2.94 -3.20
CA ALA A 79 5.23 1.57 -2.75
C ALA A 79 4.24 0.89 -3.70
N VAL A 80 4.59 -0.29 -4.18
CA VAL A 80 3.67 -1.21 -4.87
C VAL A 80 3.36 -2.32 -3.89
N VAL A 81 2.08 -2.47 -3.56
CA VAL A 81 1.57 -3.39 -2.55
C VAL A 81 0.71 -4.43 -3.25
N THR A 82 1.09 -5.69 -3.10
CA THR A 82 0.31 -6.82 -3.62
C THR A 82 -0.59 -7.35 -2.51
N ILE A 83 -1.90 -7.38 -2.75
CA ILE A 83 -2.89 -7.95 -1.82
C ILE A 83 -3.26 -9.38 -2.20
N SER A 84 -3.81 -10.13 -1.25
CA SER A 84 -4.43 -11.43 -1.54
C SER A 84 -5.86 -11.22 -2.05
N THR A 85 -6.15 -11.72 -3.25
CA THR A 85 -7.51 -11.71 -3.81
C THR A 85 -8.40 -12.76 -3.14
N ASP A 86 -7.80 -13.82 -2.58
CA ASP A 86 -8.49 -14.83 -1.77
C ASP A 86 -7.85 -14.90 -0.36
N PRO A 87 -8.33 -14.11 0.60
CA PRO A 87 -7.79 -14.09 1.95
C PRO A 87 -8.40 -15.21 2.80
N GLN A 88 -7.62 -16.24 3.10
CA GLN A 88 -8.02 -17.30 4.02
C GLN A 88 -7.90 -16.86 5.50
N PRO A 89 -8.83 -17.25 6.38
CA PRO A 89 -8.79 -16.88 7.78
C PRO A 89 -7.60 -17.53 8.51
N GLU A 90 -6.90 -16.74 9.33
CA GLU A 90 -5.82 -17.24 10.18
C GLU A 90 -6.40 -18.22 11.19
N THR A 91 -5.93 -19.47 11.15
CA THR A 91 -6.37 -20.55 12.03
C THR A 91 -5.30 -20.79 13.09
N TYR A 92 -5.68 -20.73 14.36
CA TYR A 92 -4.78 -21.08 15.47
C TYR A 92 -5.28 -22.33 16.18
N GLN A 93 -4.34 -23.13 16.68
CA GLN A 93 -4.64 -24.30 17.48
C GLN A 93 -4.72 -23.91 18.97
N THR A 94 -5.84 -24.19 19.62
CA THR A 94 -5.98 -24.07 21.07
C THR A 94 -5.61 -25.40 21.74
N ALA A 95 -5.08 -25.35 22.96
CA ALA A 95 -4.79 -26.52 23.80
C ALA A 95 -6.06 -27.38 23.94
N GLY A 96 -6.12 -28.49 23.19
CA GLY A 96 -7.33 -29.30 22.98
C GLY A 96 -7.56 -29.71 21.51
N GLY A 97 -6.72 -29.28 20.57
CA GLY A 97 -6.75 -29.74 19.17
C GLY A 97 -7.87 -29.15 18.32
N LYS A 98 -8.71 -28.28 18.90
CA LYS A 98 -9.72 -27.54 18.15
C LYS A 98 -9.09 -26.32 17.49
N ALA A 99 -9.18 -26.28 16.16
CA ALA A 99 -8.82 -25.14 15.34
C ALA A 99 -9.87 -24.04 15.50
N VAL A 100 -9.45 -22.86 15.92
CA VAL A 100 -10.33 -21.68 16.01
C VAL A 100 -9.90 -20.68 14.94
N GLN A 101 -10.86 -20.23 14.14
CA GLN A 101 -10.64 -19.28 13.05
C GLN A 101 -10.80 -17.84 13.54
N ALA A 102 -9.87 -16.95 13.17
CA ALA A 102 -10.01 -15.53 13.42
C ALA A 102 -11.06 -14.90 12.48
N SER A 103 -12.00 -14.12 13.03
CA SER A 103 -13.14 -13.54 12.32
C SER A 103 -12.83 -12.25 11.52
N ARG A 104 -11.55 -12.00 11.20
CA ARG A 104 -11.18 -10.78 10.43
C ARG A 104 -11.71 -10.89 9.00
N LYS A 105 -12.63 -9.99 8.65
CA LYS A 105 -13.09 -9.81 7.28
C LYS A 105 -12.04 -9.02 6.50
N TYR A 106 -11.52 -9.62 5.45
CA TYR A 106 -10.57 -8.95 4.55
C TYR A 106 -11.26 -8.51 3.27
N LYS A 107 -10.96 -7.30 2.81
CA LYS A 107 -11.37 -6.84 1.48
C LYS A 107 -10.51 -7.49 0.40
N THR A 108 -11.10 -7.74 -0.76
CA THR A 108 -10.44 -8.33 -1.94
C THR A 108 -9.97 -7.28 -2.94
N ALA A 109 -10.43 -6.02 -2.79
CA ALA A 109 -10.04 -4.87 -3.60
C ALA A 109 -10.01 -3.58 -2.76
N ILE A 110 -9.27 -2.57 -3.25
CA ILE A 110 -9.22 -1.23 -2.68
C ILE A 110 -9.90 -0.29 -3.68
N GLU A 111 -11.22 -0.11 -3.55
CA GLU A 111 -12.07 0.64 -4.48
C GLU A 111 -12.10 2.14 -4.17
N GLU A 112 -11.64 2.54 -2.97
CA GLU A 112 -11.77 3.89 -2.42
C GLU A 112 -10.99 4.99 -3.18
N PHE A 113 -10.19 4.62 -4.18
CA PHE A 113 -9.31 5.56 -4.91
C PHE A 113 -9.55 5.65 -6.42
N GLY A 114 -10.64 5.07 -6.95
CA GLY A 114 -11.04 5.27 -8.35
C GLY A 114 -10.17 4.54 -9.38
N PHE A 115 -9.62 3.37 -9.03
CA PHE A 115 -8.95 2.50 -9.99
C PHE A 115 -9.99 1.89 -10.95
N GLY A 116 -10.23 2.54 -12.11
CA GLY A 116 -11.04 1.98 -13.21
C GLY A 116 -12.53 2.37 -13.24
N GLN A 117 -12.86 3.66 -13.07
CA GLN A 117 -14.15 4.18 -13.57
C GLN A 117 -14.18 4.27 -15.09
#